data_AF-A0A0B8QCH6-F1
#
_entry.id   AF-A0A0B8QCH6-F1
#
_cell.length_a   1.000
_cell.length_b   1.000
_cell.length_c   1.000
_cell.angle_alpha   90.00
_cell.angle_beta   90.00
_cell.angle_gamma   90.00
#
_symmetry.space_group_name_H-M   'P 1'
#
loop_
_entity.id
_entity.type
_entity.pdbx_description
1 polymer ?
#
loop_
_entity_poly.entity_id
_entity_poly.type
_entity_poly.pdbx_seq_one_letter_code
_entity_poly.pdbx_strand_id
1 'polypeptide(L)'
;MSERFDVVVIGAGASGMMCAAEAGKRGRKVLVLDHAKKPGRKILISGGGRCNFSNYDVSAANFICSNPHFVKSALSQYTNWDFISMVSKHGIEFEERDHGQLFCVDSAKQIVQMLLDECDSNFVQFRYQIAVTDIEKTDSGFTLLANGHRIECESLVVATGGLSMPKLGATPFGYQLAEQFGLSVVPTTAGLVPFTLHKQDKIDFSELSGIAIPAEIYAEDGTMFKEALLFTHRGLSGPSVLQISSYWQAGQKVTINLVPEADVKELLVQSREKHPNQTIKNTLSKVLPKRLVEVLIERKQLTDKPLKQLNHKEYDQIVDLLEGWQIVPNGTEV
;
A
#
# COMPACT_ATOMS: atom_id res chain seq x y z
N MET A 1 12.35 18.38 38.55
CA MET A 1 10.91 18.70 38.37
C MET A 1 10.44 17.94 37.14
N SER A 2 9.38 17.15 37.25
CA SER A 2 8.75 16.50 36.09
C SER A 2 7.94 17.52 35.30
N GLU A 3 7.99 17.42 33.98
CA GLU A 3 7.13 18.22 33.11
C GLU A 3 5.77 17.55 32.97
N ARG A 4 4.68 18.31 33.12
CA ARG A 4 3.31 17.78 33.07
C ARG A 4 2.54 18.29 31.85
N PHE A 5 1.84 17.36 31.21
CA PHE A 5 0.99 17.57 30.03
C PHE A 5 -0.36 16.88 30.23
N ASP A 6 -1.39 17.29 29.51
CA ASP A 6 -2.68 16.59 29.52
C ASP A 6 -2.59 15.35 28.64
N VAL A 7 -2.00 15.51 27.46
CA VAL A 7 -1.86 14.46 26.44
C VAL A 7 -0.42 14.39 25.96
N VAL A 8 0.15 13.18 25.92
CA VAL A 8 1.40 12.91 25.21
C VAL A 8 1.10 12.01 24.01
N VAL A 9 1.57 12.40 22.84
CA VAL A 9 1.46 11.64 21.59
C VAL A 9 2.85 11.17 21.18
N ILE A 10 3.04 9.85 21.03
CA ILE A 10 4.30 9.27 20.55
C ILE A 10 4.18 9.00 19.04
N GLY A 11 4.91 9.77 18.25
CA GLY A 11 4.95 9.72 16.78
C GLY A 11 4.32 10.95 16.15
N ALA A 12 5.10 11.73 15.40
CA ALA A 12 4.69 12.90 14.62
C ALA A 12 4.39 12.51 13.15
N GLY A 13 3.66 11.41 12.98
CA GLY A 13 3.12 10.96 11.69
C GLY A 13 1.74 11.56 11.39
N ALA A 14 1.04 11.01 10.40
CA ALA A 14 -0.30 11.47 10.00
C ALA A 14 -1.31 11.42 11.16
N SER A 15 -1.47 10.24 11.79
CA SER A 15 -2.40 10.06 12.91
C SER A 15 -2.00 10.85 14.15
N GLY A 16 -0.69 10.96 14.43
CA GLY A 16 -0.19 11.68 15.59
C GLY A 16 -0.42 13.18 15.51
N MET A 17 -0.13 13.80 14.36
CA MET A 17 -0.38 15.24 14.18
C MET A 17 -1.89 15.55 14.13
N MET A 18 -2.70 14.72 13.47
CA MET A 18 -4.16 14.88 13.51
C MET A 18 -4.71 14.79 14.95
N CYS A 19 -4.27 13.79 15.72
CA CYS A 19 -4.68 13.64 17.12
C CYS A 19 -4.26 14.85 17.97
N ALA A 20 -3.03 15.33 17.79
CA ALA A 20 -2.51 16.46 18.53
C ALA A 20 -3.26 17.76 18.21
N ALA A 21 -3.55 18.01 16.93
CA ALA A 21 -4.35 19.14 16.48
C ALA A 21 -5.74 19.15 17.14
N GLU A 22 -6.47 18.04 17.06
CA GLU A 22 -7.82 17.94 17.62
C GLU A 22 -7.85 18.03 19.15
N ALA A 23 -6.83 17.48 19.84
CA ALA A 23 -6.69 17.67 21.29
C ALA A 23 -6.36 19.13 21.65
N GLY A 24 -5.47 19.78 20.90
CA GLY A 24 -5.11 21.19 21.07
C GLY A 24 -6.29 22.13 20.85
N LYS A 25 -7.12 21.90 19.83
CA LYS A 25 -8.37 22.65 19.58
C LYS A 25 -9.34 22.62 20.75
N ARG A 26 -9.25 21.60 21.60
CA ARG A 26 -10.04 21.45 22.83
C ARG A 26 -9.38 22.08 24.06
N GLY A 27 -8.30 22.86 23.86
CA GLY A 27 -7.55 23.54 24.92
C GLY A 27 -6.67 22.62 25.77
N ARG A 28 -6.37 21.40 25.31
CA ARG A 28 -5.51 20.48 26.04
C ARG A 28 -4.04 20.80 25.80
N LYS A 29 -3.22 20.72 26.84
CA LYS A 29 -1.77 20.85 26.73
C LYS A 29 -1.18 19.53 26.21
N VAL A 30 -0.80 19.52 24.93
CA VAL A 30 -0.32 18.35 24.20
C VAL A 30 1.20 18.41 23.99
N LEU A 31 1.88 17.29 24.19
CA LEU A 31 3.25 17.09 23.76
C LEU A 31 3.33 15.97 22.74
N VAL A 32 3.87 16.27 21.55
CA VAL A 32 4.18 15.28 20.52
C VAL A 32 5.67 14.97 20.56
N LEU A 33 6.01 13.70 20.75
CA LEU A 33 7.38 13.19 20.79
C LEU A 33 7.65 12.35 19.54
N ASP A 34 8.78 12.59 18.88
CA ASP A 34 9.25 11.74 17.78
C ASP A 34 10.77 11.55 17.85
N HIS A 35 11.24 10.35 17.49
CA HIS A 35 12.66 10.02 17.44
C HIS A 35 13.32 10.48 16.13
N ALA A 36 12.54 10.73 15.08
CA ALA A 36 13.01 11.27 13.82
C ALA A 36 13.36 12.76 13.94
N LYS A 37 14.13 13.27 12.97
CA LYS A 37 14.57 14.68 12.92
C LYS A 37 13.48 15.65 12.47
N LYS A 38 12.45 15.16 11.78
CA LYS A 38 11.38 15.95 11.17
C LYS A 38 10.08 15.14 11.18
N PRO A 39 8.91 15.80 11.29
CA PRO A 39 7.62 15.13 11.27
C PRO A 39 7.26 14.61 9.87
N GLY A 40 6.23 13.77 9.78
CA GLY A 40 5.57 13.41 8.53
C GLY A 40 6.47 12.68 7.52
N ARG A 41 7.55 12.02 7.95
CA ARG A 41 8.56 11.41 7.05
C ARG A 41 7.96 10.48 6.00
N LYS A 42 6.95 9.67 6.36
CA LYS A 42 6.22 8.80 5.41
C LYS A 42 5.25 9.57 4.52
N ILE A 43 4.61 10.63 5.01
CA ILE A 43 3.75 11.49 4.19
C ILE A 43 4.56 12.07 3.03
N LEU A 44 5.76 12.60 3.32
CA LEU A 44 6.65 13.24 2.34
C LEU A 44 7.03 12.37 1.13
N ILE A 45 7.04 11.05 1.28
CA ILE A 45 7.40 10.12 0.21
C ILE A 45 6.19 9.36 -0.35
N SER A 46 5.03 9.50 0.28
CA SER A 46 3.81 8.81 -0.15
C SER A 46 3.33 9.34 -1.49
N GLY A 47 2.68 8.50 -2.29
CA GLY A 47 2.18 8.87 -3.61
C GLY A 47 3.26 9.45 -4.53
N GLY A 48 4.49 8.95 -4.46
CA GLY A 48 5.62 9.48 -5.25
C GLY A 48 6.01 10.91 -4.88
N GLY A 49 5.76 11.34 -3.63
CA GLY A 49 6.01 12.71 -3.17
C GLY A 49 4.85 13.68 -3.42
N ARG A 50 3.74 13.22 -3.98
CA ARG A 50 2.50 13.99 -4.17
C ARG A 50 1.43 13.71 -3.11
N CYS A 51 1.64 12.70 -2.26
CA CYS A 51 0.70 12.27 -1.22
C CYS A 51 -0.69 11.91 -1.74
N ASN A 52 -0.94 10.60 -1.94
CA ASN A 52 -2.31 10.09 -2.06
C ASN A 52 -2.99 10.20 -0.68
N PHE A 53 -3.62 11.34 -0.39
CA PHE A 53 -4.04 11.69 0.96
C PHE A 53 -5.41 11.13 1.35
N SER A 54 -6.25 10.80 0.37
CA SER A 54 -7.57 10.19 0.59
C SER A 54 -8.11 9.55 -0.70
N ASN A 55 -9.32 9.02 -0.64
CA ASN A 55 -10.06 8.50 -1.80
C ASN A 55 -11.50 9.02 -1.77
N TYR A 56 -12.17 9.12 -2.92
CA TYR A 56 -13.61 9.40 -2.97
C TYR A 56 -14.46 8.24 -2.46
N ASP A 57 -14.05 6.99 -2.70
CA ASP A 57 -14.68 5.79 -2.17
C ASP A 57 -13.92 5.32 -0.92
N VAL A 58 -14.52 5.59 0.25
CA VAL A 58 -14.00 5.15 1.54
C VAL A 58 -15.11 4.46 2.32
N SER A 59 -14.91 3.16 2.55
CA SER A 59 -15.81 2.32 3.33
C SER A 59 -15.02 1.33 4.17
N ALA A 60 -15.69 0.69 5.14
CA ALA A 60 -15.08 -0.36 5.93
C ALA A 60 -14.60 -1.56 5.10
N ALA A 61 -15.15 -1.76 3.89
CA ALA A 61 -14.72 -2.84 2.99
C ALA A 61 -13.34 -2.61 2.39
N ASN A 62 -12.83 -1.36 2.40
CA ASN A 62 -11.50 -1.03 1.88
C ASN A 62 -10.37 -1.24 2.91
N PHE A 63 -10.67 -1.80 4.09
CA PHE A 63 -9.70 -2.04 5.16
C PHE A 63 -9.67 -3.51 5.58
N ILE A 64 -8.48 -4.10 5.64
CA ILE A 64 -8.28 -5.45 6.16
C ILE A 64 -8.20 -5.37 7.69
N CYS A 65 -9.18 -5.96 8.37
CA CYS A 65 -9.23 -6.02 9.82
C CYS A 65 -9.90 -7.32 10.28
N SER A 66 -9.32 -8.00 11.27
CA SER A 66 -9.93 -9.20 11.86
C SER A 66 -11.31 -8.91 12.46
N ASN A 67 -11.55 -7.67 12.91
CA ASN A 67 -12.88 -7.17 13.22
C ASN A 67 -13.34 -6.18 12.13
N PRO A 68 -14.14 -6.61 11.14
CA PRO A 68 -14.54 -5.75 10.02
C PRO A 68 -15.44 -4.56 10.45
N HIS A 69 -15.95 -4.56 11.68
CA HIS A 69 -16.77 -3.46 12.21
C HIS A 69 -15.95 -2.38 12.92
N PHE A 70 -14.70 -2.65 13.27
CA PHE A 70 -13.87 -1.77 14.11
C PHE A 70 -13.73 -0.36 13.53
N VAL A 71 -13.46 -0.26 12.22
CA VAL A 71 -13.19 1.03 11.54
C VAL A 71 -14.44 1.86 11.29
N LYS A 72 -15.64 1.25 11.31
CA LYS A 72 -16.90 1.92 10.90
C LYS A 72 -17.18 3.19 11.69
N SER A 73 -17.01 3.13 13.01
CA SER A 73 -17.31 4.27 13.90
C SER A 73 -16.36 5.45 13.66
N ALA A 74 -15.08 5.19 13.43
CA ALA A 74 -14.10 6.25 13.14
C ALA A 74 -14.38 6.90 11.77
N LEU A 75 -14.62 6.08 10.73
CA LEU A 75 -14.91 6.56 9.38
C LEU A 75 -16.22 7.38 9.29
N SER A 76 -17.20 7.12 10.17
CA SER A 76 -18.44 7.91 10.19
C SER A 76 -18.32 9.24 10.96
N GLN A 77 -17.38 9.35 11.90
CA GLN A 77 -17.17 10.55 12.71
C GLN A 77 -16.21 11.54 12.06
N TYR A 78 -15.26 11.03 11.27
CA TYR A 78 -14.36 11.83 10.47
C TYR A 78 -14.25 11.20 9.08
N THR A 79 -14.98 11.78 8.14
CA THR A 79 -15.11 11.27 6.78
C THR A 79 -13.94 11.73 5.90
N ASN A 80 -13.78 11.10 4.73
CA ASN A 80 -12.90 11.58 3.69
C ASN A 80 -13.22 13.03 3.28
N TRP A 81 -14.49 13.42 3.27
CA TRP A 81 -14.93 14.79 2.96
C TRP A 81 -14.50 15.82 3.99
N ASP A 82 -14.42 15.45 5.27
CA ASP A 82 -13.90 16.34 6.32
C ASP A 82 -12.43 16.67 6.09
N PHE A 83 -11.64 15.66 5.69
CA PHE A 83 -10.23 15.86 5.34
C PHE A 83 -10.06 16.66 4.04
N ILE A 84 -10.85 16.36 3.00
CA ILE A 84 -10.86 17.13 1.74
C ILE A 84 -11.22 18.60 2.01
N SER A 85 -12.17 18.86 2.91
CA SER A 85 -12.53 20.21 3.35
C SER A 85 -11.37 20.92 4.02
N MET A 86 -10.62 20.23 4.89
CA MET A 86 -9.40 20.77 5.52
C MET A 86 -8.34 21.12 4.47
N VAL A 87 -8.04 20.21 3.55
CA VAL A 87 -7.10 20.44 2.43
C VAL A 87 -7.50 21.68 1.62
N SER A 88 -8.78 21.80 1.30
CA SER A 88 -9.33 22.94 0.56
C SER A 88 -9.24 24.27 1.33
N LYS A 89 -9.50 24.26 2.64
CA LYS A 89 -9.39 25.45 3.51
C LYS A 89 -7.96 25.99 3.60
N HIS A 90 -6.97 25.11 3.50
CA HIS A 90 -5.55 25.47 3.43
C HIS A 90 -5.08 25.87 2.02
N GLY A 91 -5.99 25.93 1.04
CA GLY A 91 -5.67 26.34 -0.33
C GLY A 91 -4.76 25.35 -1.05
N ILE A 92 -4.77 24.08 -0.65
CA ILE A 92 -3.94 23.04 -1.28
C ILE A 92 -4.71 22.50 -2.49
N GLU A 93 -4.13 22.71 -3.68
CA GLU A 93 -4.67 22.16 -4.91
C GLU A 93 -4.41 20.65 -4.99
N PHE A 94 -5.44 19.90 -5.40
CA PHE A 94 -5.37 18.46 -5.56
C PHE A 94 -6.11 18.00 -6.81
N GLU A 95 -5.72 16.84 -7.31
CA GLU A 95 -6.29 16.17 -8.47
C GLU A 95 -6.78 14.76 -8.10
N GLU A 96 -7.82 14.31 -8.79
CA GLU A 96 -8.20 12.91 -8.82
C GLU A 96 -7.32 12.17 -9.84
N ARG A 97 -6.87 10.97 -9.46
CA ARG A 97 -6.26 9.98 -10.35
C ARG A 97 -7.12 8.72 -10.36
N ASP A 98 -6.62 7.66 -10.99
CA ASP A 98 -7.34 6.40 -11.16
C ASP A 98 -7.97 5.90 -9.86
N HIS A 99 -9.18 5.35 -9.96
CA HIS A 99 -9.94 4.77 -8.86
C HIS A 99 -10.21 5.74 -7.69
N GLY A 100 -10.50 7.01 -7.97
CA GLY A 100 -10.91 7.98 -6.95
C GLY A 100 -9.78 8.46 -6.02
N GLN A 101 -8.52 8.15 -6.35
CA GLN A 101 -7.38 8.49 -5.51
C GLN A 101 -7.07 10.00 -5.59
N LEU A 102 -6.86 10.64 -4.44
CA LEU A 102 -6.67 12.09 -4.37
C LEU A 102 -5.23 12.46 -4.04
N PHE A 103 -4.58 13.20 -4.94
CA PHE A 103 -3.18 13.59 -4.83
C PHE A 103 -3.01 15.11 -4.82
N CYS A 104 -2.04 15.63 -4.07
CA CYS A 104 -1.66 17.04 -4.20
C CYS A 104 -1.05 17.30 -5.58
N VAL A 105 -1.42 18.41 -6.21
CA VAL A 105 -0.87 18.81 -7.51
C VAL A 105 0.61 19.18 -7.38
N ASP A 106 1.03 19.81 -6.27
CA ASP A 106 2.42 20.23 -6.05
C ASP A 106 3.21 19.27 -5.13
N SER A 107 2.91 19.19 -3.83
CA SER A 107 3.78 18.38 -2.96
C SER A 107 3.10 17.83 -1.72
N ALA A 108 3.49 16.62 -1.35
CA ALA A 108 3.21 16.02 -0.04
C ALA A 108 3.66 16.91 1.14
N LYS A 109 4.62 17.81 0.92
CA LYS A 109 5.04 18.80 1.91
C LYS A 109 3.88 19.70 2.35
N GLN A 110 2.93 20.00 1.46
CA GLN A 110 1.77 20.83 1.78
C GLN A 110 0.88 20.16 2.83
N ILE A 111 0.68 18.84 2.74
CA ILE A 111 -0.07 18.08 3.76
C ILE A 111 0.66 18.07 5.09
N VAL A 112 1.98 17.89 5.11
CA VAL A 112 2.75 17.95 6.36
C VAL A 112 2.65 19.34 7.00
N GLN A 113 2.78 20.40 6.20
CA GLN A 113 2.69 21.77 6.69
C GLN A 113 1.28 22.07 7.21
N MET A 114 0.23 21.69 6.48
CA MET A 114 -1.16 21.81 6.92
C MET A 114 -1.40 21.14 8.28
N LEU A 115 -0.93 19.90 8.47
CA LEU A 115 -1.10 19.20 9.74
C LEU A 115 -0.36 19.86 10.91
N LEU A 116 0.78 20.50 10.64
CA LEU A 116 1.49 21.31 11.64
C LEU A 116 0.76 22.63 11.93
N ASP A 117 0.21 23.28 10.91
CA ASP A 117 -0.53 24.54 11.05
C ASP A 117 -1.86 24.36 11.80
N GLU A 118 -2.47 23.18 11.70
CA GLU A 118 -3.64 22.79 12.51
C GLU A 118 -3.31 22.59 14.00
N CYS A 119 -2.02 22.50 14.37
CA CYS A 119 -1.58 22.39 15.75
C CYS A 119 -1.28 23.77 16.35
N ASP A 120 -2.21 24.31 17.16
CA ASP A 120 -2.00 25.58 17.87
C ASP A 120 -0.78 25.50 18.80
N SER A 121 0.23 26.33 18.53
CA SER A 121 1.48 26.40 19.30
C SER A 121 1.32 26.75 20.79
N ASN A 122 0.19 27.34 21.18
CA ASN A 122 -0.11 27.60 22.60
C ASN A 122 -0.43 26.31 23.36
N PHE A 123 -0.96 25.30 22.66
CA PHE A 123 -1.47 24.07 23.24
C PHE A 123 -0.63 22.85 22.84
N VAL A 124 -0.05 22.83 21.65
CA VAL A 124 0.68 21.69 21.09
C VAL A 124 2.16 22.00 20.97
N GLN A 125 2.97 21.19 21.64
CA GLN A 125 4.43 21.26 21.57
C GLN A 125 4.99 20.03 20.85
N PHE A 126 6.02 20.23 20.04
CA PHE A 126 6.74 19.15 19.36
C PHE A 126 8.16 19.03 19.89
N ARG A 127 8.63 17.81 20.13
CA ARG A 127 10.03 17.51 20.38
C ARG A 127 10.49 16.35 19.51
N TYR A 128 11.53 16.62 18.73
CA TYR A 128 12.11 15.69 17.77
C TYR A 128 13.44 15.14 18.29
N GLN A 129 13.88 14.02 17.70
CA GLN A 129 15.08 13.31 18.14
C GLN A 129 15.02 12.91 19.63
N ILE A 130 13.80 12.57 20.09
CA ILE A 130 13.54 12.12 21.44
C ILE A 130 13.27 10.61 21.42
N ALA A 131 14.10 9.85 22.10
CA ALA A 131 13.79 8.47 22.44
C ALA A 131 12.87 8.45 23.65
N VAL A 132 11.79 7.67 23.55
CA VAL A 132 10.86 7.43 24.65
C VAL A 132 11.14 6.05 25.26
N THR A 133 11.31 6.00 26.57
CA THR A 133 11.54 4.77 27.34
C THR A 133 10.75 4.80 28.65
N ASP A 134 10.75 3.68 29.37
CA ASP A 134 10.28 3.58 30.76
C ASP A 134 8.86 4.14 30.96
N ILE A 135 7.94 3.68 30.11
CA ILE A 135 6.53 4.07 30.20
C ILE A 135 5.87 3.24 31.30
N GLU A 136 5.33 3.91 32.30
CA GLU A 136 4.65 3.29 33.43
C GLU A 136 3.25 3.91 33.61
N LYS A 137 2.28 3.07 33.98
CA LYS A 137 0.95 3.54 34.37
C LYS A 137 0.98 3.99 35.82
N THR A 138 0.32 5.11 36.10
CA THR A 138 0.13 5.67 37.44
C THR A 138 -1.36 5.75 37.77
N ASP A 139 -1.70 6.12 39.00
CA ASP A 139 -3.10 6.27 39.42
C ASP A 139 -3.85 7.36 38.63
N SER A 140 -3.14 8.36 38.11
CA SER A 140 -3.70 9.53 37.43
C SER A 140 -3.35 9.63 35.94
N GLY A 141 -2.69 8.62 35.37
CA GLY A 141 -2.28 8.61 33.97
C GLY A 141 -1.01 7.81 33.72
N PHE A 142 0.00 8.43 33.13
CA PHE A 142 1.24 7.79 32.71
C PHE A 142 2.48 8.64 33.01
N THR A 143 3.58 7.98 33.33
CA THR A 143 4.93 8.56 33.34
C THR A 143 5.76 7.93 32.24
N LEU A 144 6.68 8.70 31.67
CA LEU A 144 7.64 8.23 30.67
C LEU A 144 8.97 8.99 30.78
N LEU A 145 10.05 8.40 30.28
CA LEU A 145 11.30 9.10 30.07
C LEU A 145 11.43 9.53 28.61
N ALA A 146 11.76 10.79 28.41
CA ALA A 146 12.04 11.41 27.12
C ALA A 146 13.50 11.91 27.13
N ASN A 147 14.41 11.18 26.47
CA ASN A 147 15.86 11.41 26.58
C ASN A 147 16.35 11.53 28.05
N GLY A 148 15.81 10.69 28.94
CA GLY A 148 16.16 10.68 30.37
C GLY A 148 15.43 11.74 31.23
N HIS A 149 14.63 12.62 30.63
CA HIS A 149 13.79 13.56 31.37
C HIS A 149 12.42 12.96 31.65
N ARG A 150 11.98 12.99 32.91
CA ARG A 150 10.66 12.48 33.31
C ARG A 150 9.54 13.42 32.86
N ILE A 151 8.57 12.85 32.16
CA ILE A 151 7.33 13.48 31.72
C ILE A 151 6.15 12.75 32.35
N GLU A 152 5.14 13.52 32.75
CA GLU A 152 3.86 13.04 33.29
C GLU A 152 2.72 13.48 32.37
N CYS A 153 1.76 12.59 32.13
CA CYS A 153 0.55 12.91 31.37
C CYS A 153 -0.69 12.15 31.84
N GLU A 154 -1.88 12.70 31.61
CA GLU A 154 -3.15 12.02 31.91
C GLU A 154 -3.47 10.98 30.85
N SER A 155 -3.24 11.32 29.57
CA SER A 155 -3.50 10.45 28.42
C SER A 155 -2.24 10.26 27.59
N LEU A 156 -1.94 9.00 27.25
CA LEU A 156 -0.86 8.62 26.35
C LEU A 156 -1.43 8.04 25.04
N VAL A 157 -1.03 8.60 23.91
CA VAL A 157 -1.43 8.17 22.57
C VAL A 157 -0.24 7.56 21.84
N VAL A 158 -0.41 6.34 21.34
CA VAL A 158 0.60 5.62 20.56
C VAL A 158 0.29 5.77 19.07
N ALA A 159 1.06 6.61 18.38
CA ALA A 159 0.91 6.93 16.95
C ALA A 159 2.19 6.63 16.16
N THR A 160 2.90 5.55 16.53
CA THR A 160 4.25 5.22 16.04
C THR A 160 4.29 4.51 14.68
N GLY A 161 3.12 4.16 14.12
CA GLY A 161 3.00 3.51 12.82
C GLY A 161 3.39 2.03 12.83
N GLY A 162 3.63 1.48 11.64
CA GLY A 162 4.02 0.08 11.44
C GLY A 162 5.49 -0.11 11.04
N LEU A 163 5.85 -1.35 10.68
CA LEU A 163 7.23 -1.78 10.45
C LEU A 163 7.83 -1.39 9.08
N SER A 164 7.00 -0.94 8.14
CA SER A 164 7.46 -0.62 6.78
C SER A 164 8.45 0.56 6.77
N MET A 165 9.48 0.48 5.93
CA MET A 165 10.49 1.54 5.74
C MET A 165 11.30 1.88 7.00
N PRO A 166 12.07 0.94 7.57
CA PRO A 166 12.88 1.16 8.77
C PRO A 166 13.91 2.29 8.61
N LYS A 167 14.44 2.49 7.39
CA LYS A 167 15.35 3.62 7.07
C LYS A 167 14.73 5.00 7.31
N LEU A 168 13.41 5.09 7.43
CA LEU A 168 12.69 6.33 7.73
C LEU A 168 12.28 6.48 9.20
N GLY A 169 12.65 5.52 10.07
CA GLY A 169 12.31 5.53 11.48
C GLY A 169 11.16 4.60 11.87
N ALA A 170 10.74 3.67 11.01
CA ALA A 170 9.79 2.65 11.44
C ALA A 170 10.43 1.70 12.46
N THR A 171 9.74 1.47 13.57
CA THR A 171 10.18 0.61 14.68
C THR A 171 9.01 -0.23 15.20
N PRO A 172 9.28 -1.34 15.92
CA PRO A 172 8.22 -2.13 16.54
C PRO A 172 7.66 -1.53 17.84
N PHE A 173 8.01 -0.28 18.20
CA PHE A 173 7.76 0.31 19.51
C PHE A 173 6.28 0.22 19.96
N GLY A 174 5.34 0.51 19.06
CA GLY A 174 3.91 0.47 19.40
C GLY A 174 3.43 -0.94 19.79
N TYR A 175 3.96 -1.98 19.13
CA TYR A 175 3.63 -3.37 19.44
C TYR A 175 4.24 -3.80 20.78
N GLN A 176 5.51 -3.43 21.01
CA GLN A 176 6.19 -3.73 22.27
C GLN A 176 5.48 -3.09 23.47
N LEU A 177 5.00 -1.85 23.30
CA LEU A 177 4.26 -1.15 24.34
C LEU A 177 2.87 -1.78 24.57
N ALA A 178 2.20 -2.22 23.51
CA ALA A 178 0.94 -2.95 23.63
C ALA A 178 1.13 -4.24 24.44
N GLU A 179 2.16 -5.03 24.13
CA GLU A 179 2.51 -6.26 24.87
C GLU A 179 2.87 -5.96 26.33
N GLN A 180 3.62 -4.89 26.60
CA GLN A 180 3.96 -4.44 27.96
C GLN A 180 2.70 -4.21 28.82
N PHE A 181 1.63 -3.68 28.21
CA PHE A 181 0.35 -3.45 28.89
C PHE A 181 -0.64 -4.62 28.75
N GLY A 182 -0.19 -5.79 28.30
CA GLY A 182 -0.99 -7.02 28.22
C GLY A 182 -2.00 -7.04 27.08
N LEU A 183 -1.85 -6.16 26.07
CA LEU A 183 -2.68 -6.18 24.88
C LEU A 183 -2.14 -7.20 23.87
N SER A 184 -3.04 -7.99 23.28
CA SER A 184 -2.66 -8.95 22.23
C SER A 184 -2.31 -8.21 20.93
N VAL A 185 -1.21 -8.61 20.30
CA VAL A 185 -0.77 -8.12 18.99
C VAL A 185 -1.01 -9.21 17.95
N VAL A 186 -1.75 -8.87 16.88
CA VAL A 186 -1.94 -9.77 15.73
C VAL A 186 -0.62 -9.90 14.97
N PRO A 187 -0.23 -11.10 14.50
CA PRO A 187 0.98 -11.28 13.71
C PRO A 187 1.03 -10.31 12.51
N THR A 188 2.18 -9.65 12.34
CA THR A 188 2.35 -8.65 11.28
C THR A 188 2.89 -9.29 10.02
N THR A 189 2.39 -8.85 8.87
CA THR A 189 2.87 -9.21 7.54
C THR A 189 3.10 -7.94 6.72
N ALA A 190 3.95 -8.03 5.70
CA ALA A 190 4.12 -6.94 4.75
C ALA A 190 2.91 -6.91 3.82
N GLY A 191 2.22 -5.76 3.75
CA GLY A 191 1.15 -5.49 2.78
C GLY A 191 1.54 -4.37 1.82
N LEU A 192 0.87 -4.30 0.68
CA LEU A 192 1.17 -3.35 -0.42
C LEU A 192 2.64 -3.44 -0.87
N VAL A 193 3.11 -4.66 -1.11
CA VAL A 193 4.51 -4.97 -1.36
C VAL A 193 4.69 -5.78 -2.65
N PRO A 194 5.76 -5.56 -3.44
CA PRO A 194 6.06 -6.40 -4.61
C PRO A 194 6.30 -7.87 -4.23
N PHE A 195 5.98 -8.76 -5.17
CA PHE A 195 6.36 -10.17 -5.08
C PHE A 195 7.77 -10.39 -5.63
N THR A 196 8.54 -11.21 -4.92
CA THR A 196 9.77 -11.80 -5.43
C THR A 196 9.48 -13.16 -6.05
N LEU A 197 10.18 -13.50 -7.13
CA LEU A 197 9.97 -14.76 -7.85
C LEU A 197 11.04 -15.80 -7.51
N HIS A 198 10.69 -17.07 -7.66
CA HIS A 198 11.65 -18.17 -7.58
C HIS A 198 12.71 -18.06 -8.69
N LYS A 199 13.85 -18.73 -8.50
CA LYS A 199 15.05 -18.55 -9.33
C LYS A 199 14.77 -18.62 -10.84
N GLN A 200 14.02 -19.62 -11.30
CA GLN A 200 13.75 -19.79 -12.73
C GLN A 200 12.87 -18.67 -13.28
N ASP A 201 11.73 -18.40 -12.63
CA ASP A 201 10.82 -17.33 -13.03
C ASP A 201 11.49 -15.95 -12.97
N LYS A 202 12.33 -15.71 -11.97
CA LYS A 202 13.12 -14.48 -11.88
C LYS A 202 14.04 -14.31 -13.08
N ILE A 203 14.73 -15.36 -13.53
CA ILE A 203 15.61 -15.29 -14.70
C ILE A 203 14.77 -14.97 -15.94
N ASP A 204 13.73 -15.77 -16.18
CA ASP A 204 12.95 -15.70 -17.43
C ASP A 204 12.17 -14.38 -17.55
N PHE A 205 11.64 -13.84 -16.44
CA PHE A 205 10.88 -12.60 -16.45
C PHE A 205 11.73 -11.35 -16.17
N SER A 206 13.02 -11.48 -15.83
CA SER A 206 13.88 -10.31 -15.62
C SER A 206 14.04 -9.45 -16.86
N GLU A 207 13.96 -10.06 -18.04
CA GLU A 207 14.03 -9.37 -19.34
C GLU A 207 12.75 -8.58 -19.67
N LEU A 208 11.67 -8.83 -18.92
CA LEU A 208 10.43 -8.05 -19.01
C LEU A 208 10.45 -6.81 -18.11
N SER A 209 11.53 -6.59 -17.34
CA SER A 209 11.62 -5.47 -16.39
C SER A 209 11.27 -4.13 -17.06
N GLY A 210 10.32 -3.41 -16.47
CA GLY A 210 9.80 -2.13 -16.99
C GLY A 210 8.56 -2.27 -17.88
N ILE A 211 8.18 -3.48 -18.30
CA ILE A 211 6.93 -3.72 -19.01
C ILE A 211 5.78 -3.73 -18.00
N ALA A 212 4.75 -2.92 -18.28
CA ALA A 212 3.49 -2.92 -17.56
C ALA A 212 2.34 -3.36 -18.48
N ILE A 213 1.39 -4.11 -17.95
CA ILE A 213 0.18 -4.55 -18.65
C ILE A 213 -1.04 -4.41 -17.74
N PRO A 214 -2.24 -4.09 -18.27
CA PRO A 214 -3.47 -4.27 -17.52
C PRO A 214 -3.63 -5.76 -17.20
N ALA A 215 -3.93 -6.10 -15.95
CA ALA A 215 -4.11 -7.47 -15.51
C ALA A 215 -5.21 -7.57 -14.45
N GLU A 216 -5.89 -8.71 -14.39
CA GLU A 216 -6.68 -9.11 -13.21
C GLU A 216 -5.89 -10.15 -12.45
N ILE A 217 -5.63 -9.90 -11.17
CA ILE A 217 -4.90 -10.83 -10.30
C ILE A 217 -5.82 -11.32 -9.19
N TYR A 218 -5.77 -12.63 -8.95
CA TYR A 218 -6.61 -13.36 -8.03
C TYR A 218 -5.76 -14.03 -6.95
N ALA A 219 -6.13 -13.83 -5.69
CA ALA A 219 -5.65 -14.61 -4.56
C ALA A 219 -6.42 -15.93 -4.44
N GLU A 220 -5.89 -16.88 -3.66
CA GLU A 220 -6.56 -18.18 -3.45
C GLU A 220 -7.88 -18.06 -2.69
N ASP A 221 -8.08 -16.98 -1.93
CA ASP A 221 -9.35 -16.70 -1.23
C ASP A 221 -10.45 -16.13 -2.16
N GLY A 222 -10.14 -15.93 -3.44
CA GLY A 222 -11.05 -15.38 -4.45
C GLY A 222 -11.02 -13.86 -4.57
N THR A 223 -10.26 -13.15 -3.75
CA THR A 223 -10.06 -11.70 -3.89
C THR A 223 -9.44 -11.38 -5.24
N MET A 224 -9.93 -10.34 -5.91
CA MET A 224 -9.46 -9.92 -7.22
C MET A 224 -9.20 -8.42 -7.28
N PHE A 225 -8.10 -8.04 -7.94
CA PHE A 225 -7.84 -6.65 -8.33
C PHE A 225 -7.52 -6.54 -9.82
N LYS A 226 -8.15 -5.59 -10.49
CA LYS A 226 -7.89 -5.22 -11.89
C LYS A 226 -7.06 -3.95 -11.91
N GLU A 227 -5.78 -4.06 -12.25
CA GLU A 227 -4.93 -2.91 -12.51
C GLU A 227 -3.61 -3.32 -13.21
N ALA A 228 -2.77 -2.35 -13.54
CA ALA A 228 -1.44 -2.55 -14.08
C ALA A 228 -0.59 -3.50 -13.21
N LEU A 229 -0.17 -4.60 -13.82
CA LEU A 229 0.92 -5.44 -13.35
C LEU A 229 2.22 -4.96 -14.00
N LEU A 230 3.25 -4.77 -13.19
CA LEU A 230 4.59 -4.35 -13.63
C LEU A 230 5.59 -5.49 -13.41
N PHE A 231 6.30 -5.86 -14.46
CA PHE A 231 7.45 -6.75 -14.36
C PHE A 231 8.68 -5.97 -13.87
N THR A 232 9.45 -6.56 -12.96
CA THR A 232 10.67 -5.97 -12.39
C THR A 232 11.82 -6.98 -12.40
N HIS A 233 13.05 -6.51 -12.17
CA HIS A 233 14.22 -7.39 -12.05
C HIS A 233 14.14 -8.43 -10.90
N ARG A 234 13.29 -8.19 -9.89
CA ARG A 234 13.16 -9.06 -8.71
C ARG A 234 11.90 -9.92 -8.73
N GLY A 235 10.88 -9.48 -9.45
CA GLY A 235 9.62 -10.19 -9.60
C GLY A 235 8.50 -9.30 -10.13
N LEU A 236 7.34 -9.34 -9.48
CA LEU A 236 6.13 -8.65 -9.94
C LEU A 236 5.78 -7.48 -9.00
N SER A 237 5.34 -6.37 -9.58
CA SER A 237 4.90 -5.15 -8.89
C SER A 237 3.72 -4.53 -9.65
N GLY A 238 3.49 -3.24 -9.48
CA GLY A 238 2.34 -2.54 -10.04
C GLY A 238 1.11 -2.62 -9.12
N PRO A 239 0.15 -1.70 -9.27
CA PRO A 239 -0.97 -1.58 -8.33
C PRO A 239 -1.74 -2.89 -8.09
N SER A 240 -1.97 -3.71 -9.11
CA SER A 240 -2.67 -4.99 -8.93
C SER A 240 -1.91 -5.94 -8.00
N VAL A 241 -0.59 -6.08 -8.17
CA VAL A 241 0.27 -6.90 -7.32
C VAL A 241 0.37 -6.32 -5.90
N LEU A 242 0.52 -5.00 -5.77
CA LEU A 242 0.57 -4.37 -4.45
C LEU A 242 -0.73 -4.63 -3.69
N GLN A 243 -1.90 -4.44 -4.31
CA GLN A 243 -3.18 -4.69 -3.67
C GLN A 243 -3.32 -6.16 -3.24
N ILE A 244 -3.10 -7.11 -4.16
CA ILE A 244 -3.31 -8.53 -3.87
C ILE A 244 -2.30 -9.10 -2.86
N SER A 245 -1.11 -8.49 -2.73
CA SER A 245 -0.10 -8.93 -1.75
C SER A 245 -0.61 -8.97 -0.31
N SER A 246 -1.63 -8.16 -0.01
CA SER A 246 -2.25 -8.09 1.33
C SER A 246 -3.21 -9.25 1.62
N TYR A 247 -3.60 -10.01 0.59
CA TYR A 247 -4.49 -11.18 0.66
C TYR A 247 -3.73 -12.50 0.40
N TRP A 248 -2.46 -12.40 0.01
CA TRP A 248 -1.59 -13.53 -0.25
C TRP A 248 -0.85 -13.99 1.02
N GLN A 249 -0.72 -15.31 1.17
CA GLN A 249 0.10 -15.94 2.21
C GLN A 249 1.25 -16.73 1.61
N ALA A 250 2.35 -16.84 2.35
CA ALA A 250 3.54 -17.57 1.92
C ALA A 250 3.20 -19.02 1.51
N GLY A 251 3.62 -19.40 0.30
CA GLY A 251 3.36 -20.71 -0.29
C GLY A 251 2.11 -20.77 -1.18
N GLN A 252 1.25 -19.75 -1.16
CA GLN A 252 0.10 -19.67 -2.05
C GLN A 252 0.49 -19.24 -3.45
N LYS A 253 -0.33 -19.62 -4.44
CA LYS A 253 -0.23 -19.10 -5.80
C LYS A 253 -1.12 -17.87 -5.99
N VAL A 254 -0.80 -17.10 -7.03
CA VAL A 254 -1.70 -16.09 -7.60
C VAL A 254 -2.06 -16.50 -9.01
N THR A 255 -3.31 -16.27 -9.41
CA THR A 255 -3.78 -16.49 -10.79
C THR A 255 -3.96 -15.13 -11.45
N ILE A 256 -3.53 -15.01 -12.70
CA ILE A 256 -3.45 -13.73 -13.40
C ILE A 256 -4.09 -13.88 -14.77
N ASN A 257 -5.12 -13.08 -15.03
CA ASN A 257 -5.59 -12.82 -16.37
C ASN A 257 -4.70 -11.73 -16.98
N LEU A 258 -3.88 -12.12 -17.95
CA LEU A 258 -2.95 -11.23 -18.68
C LEU A 258 -3.65 -10.40 -19.76
N VAL A 259 -4.89 -10.73 -20.10
CA VAL A 259 -5.66 -10.18 -21.23
C VAL A 259 -7.07 -9.73 -20.81
N PRO A 260 -7.24 -9.02 -19.67
CA PRO A 260 -8.54 -8.75 -19.09
C PRO A 260 -9.42 -7.75 -19.89
N GLU A 261 -8.91 -7.26 -21.02
CA GLU A 261 -9.56 -6.31 -21.92
C GLU A 261 -9.78 -6.89 -23.33
N ALA A 262 -9.37 -8.14 -23.58
CA ALA A 262 -9.43 -8.75 -24.90
C ALA A 262 -10.08 -10.13 -24.86
N ASP A 263 -11.01 -10.37 -25.79
CA ASP A 263 -11.47 -11.73 -26.10
C ASP A 263 -10.43 -12.41 -26.99
N VAL A 264 -9.52 -13.18 -26.37
CA VAL A 264 -8.45 -13.85 -27.10
C VAL A 264 -9.00 -14.93 -28.03
N LYS A 265 -10.11 -15.58 -27.66
CA LYS A 265 -10.73 -16.61 -28.48
C LYS A 265 -11.24 -15.99 -29.78
N GLU A 266 -11.97 -14.89 -29.69
CA GLU A 266 -12.46 -14.16 -30.87
C GLU A 266 -11.30 -13.63 -31.72
N LEU A 267 -10.29 -13.02 -31.10
CA LEU A 267 -9.09 -12.52 -31.79
C LEU A 267 -8.43 -13.61 -32.63
N LEU A 268 -8.28 -14.80 -32.05
CA LEU A 268 -7.64 -15.95 -32.66
C LEU A 268 -8.46 -16.54 -33.82
N VAL A 269 -9.79 -16.61 -33.67
CA VAL A 269 -10.71 -17.05 -34.72
C VAL A 269 -10.69 -16.08 -35.90
N GLN A 270 -10.93 -14.79 -35.65
CA GLN A 270 -10.96 -13.78 -36.71
C GLN A 270 -9.61 -13.65 -37.43
N SER A 271 -8.50 -13.74 -36.69
CA SER A 271 -7.16 -13.67 -37.28
C SER A 271 -6.85 -14.90 -38.14
N ARG A 272 -7.35 -16.09 -37.79
CA ARG A 272 -7.18 -17.30 -38.61
C ARG A 272 -7.92 -17.20 -39.94
N GLU A 273 -9.13 -16.66 -39.93
CA GLU A 273 -9.93 -16.48 -41.15
C GLU A 273 -9.28 -15.48 -42.11
N LYS A 274 -8.85 -14.33 -41.59
CA LYS A 274 -8.26 -13.25 -42.40
C LYS A 274 -6.81 -13.53 -42.80
N HIS A 275 -6.03 -14.13 -41.90
CA HIS A 275 -4.58 -14.29 -42.05
C HIS A 275 -4.11 -15.68 -41.58
N PRO A 276 -4.49 -16.77 -42.28
CA PRO A 276 -4.22 -18.15 -41.84
C PRO A 276 -2.72 -18.49 -41.68
N ASN A 277 -1.84 -17.77 -42.38
CA ASN A 277 -0.39 -17.93 -42.29
C ASN A 277 0.27 -17.04 -41.22
N GLN A 278 -0.47 -16.13 -40.56
CA GLN A 278 0.04 -15.34 -39.44
C GLN A 278 0.38 -16.27 -38.27
N THR A 279 1.44 -15.96 -37.53
CA THR A 279 1.88 -16.78 -36.40
C THR A 279 1.15 -16.40 -35.11
N ILE A 280 1.17 -17.28 -34.11
CA ILE A 280 0.64 -16.99 -32.76
C ILE A 280 1.33 -15.75 -32.18
N LYS A 281 2.66 -15.67 -32.27
CA LYS A 281 3.43 -14.54 -31.77
C LYS A 281 2.92 -13.21 -32.30
N ASN A 282 2.76 -13.11 -33.62
CA ASN A 282 2.29 -11.88 -34.27
C ASN A 282 0.82 -11.57 -33.96
N THR A 283 0.01 -12.58 -33.68
CA THR A 283 -1.41 -12.41 -33.34
C THR A 283 -1.58 -11.92 -31.91
N LEU A 284 -0.94 -12.59 -30.94
CA LEU A 284 -1.01 -12.21 -29.52
C LEU A 284 -0.29 -10.88 -29.24
N SER A 285 0.71 -10.51 -30.05
CA SER A 285 1.36 -9.19 -29.94
C SER A 285 0.41 -8.00 -30.23
N LYS A 286 -0.84 -8.26 -30.66
CA LYS A 286 -1.89 -7.23 -30.79
C LYS A 286 -2.52 -6.86 -29.44
N VAL A 287 -2.44 -7.74 -28.45
CA VAL A 287 -3.08 -7.58 -27.13
C VAL A 287 -2.10 -7.71 -25.96
N LEU A 288 -0.89 -8.21 -26.22
CA LEU A 288 0.18 -8.33 -25.23
C LEU A 288 1.48 -7.72 -25.76
N PRO A 289 2.37 -7.23 -24.88
CA PRO A 289 3.71 -6.84 -25.27
C PRO A 289 4.45 -7.99 -25.96
N LYS A 290 5.04 -7.71 -27.12
CA LYS A 290 5.74 -8.70 -27.94
C LYS A 290 6.77 -9.52 -27.15
N ARG A 291 7.54 -8.87 -26.26
CA ARG A 291 8.56 -9.55 -25.45
C ARG A 291 7.95 -10.55 -24.46
N LEU A 292 6.79 -10.23 -23.86
CA LEU A 292 6.08 -11.18 -23.00
C LEU A 292 5.66 -12.44 -23.77
N VAL A 293 5.12 -12.25 -24.98
CA VAL A 293 4.76 -13.38 -25.84
C VAL A 293 5.99 -14.23 -26.20
N GLU A 294 7.12 -13.59 -26.50
CA GLU A 294 8.39 -14.27 -26.76
C GLU A 294 8.86 -15.10 -25.55
N VAL A 295 8.81 -14.55 -24.34
CA VAL A 295 9.20 -15.27 -23.11
C VAL A 295 8.28 -16.48 -22.87
N LEU A 296 6.97 -16.35 -23.09
CA LEU A 296 6.03 -17.48 -22.98
C LEU A 296 6.33 -18.59 -24.01
N ILE A 297 6.83 -18.23 -25.20
CA ILE A 297 7.29 -19.18 -26.22
C ILE A 297 8.62 -19.83 -25.81
N GLU A 298 9.59 -19.05 -25.32
CA GLU A 298 10.89 -19.53 -24.83
C GLU A 298 10.72 -20.52 -23.67
N ARG A 299 9.74 -20.28 -22.80
CA ARG A 299 9.32 -21.18 -21.71
C ARG A 299 8.49 -22.37 -22.17
N LYS A 300 8.23 -22.51 -23.49
CA LYS A 300 7.40 -23.57 -24.09
C LYS A 300 5.97 -23.63 -23.55
N GLN A 301 5.48 -22.54 -22.97
CA GLN A 301 4.08 -22.39 -22.57
C GLN A 301 3.21 -22.07 -23.79
N LEU A 302 3.79 -21.40 -24.79
CA LEU A 302 3.22 -21.19 -26.12
C LEU A 302 4.12 -21.82 -27.20
N THR A 303 3.51 -22.26 -28.31
CA THR A 303 4.24 -22.73 -29.50
C THR A 303 3.98 -21.77 -30.65
N ASP A 304 5.00 -21.11 -31.18
CA ASP A 304 4.82 -20.19 -32.30
C ASP A 304 4.68 -20.94 -33.62
N LYS A 305 3.45 -20.98 -34.14
CA LYS A 305 3.14 -21.59 -35.43
C LYS A 305 2.03 -20.83 -36.17
N PRO A 306 1.87 -21.03 -37.48
CA PRO A 306 0.77 -20.43 -38.24
C PRO A 306 -0.61 -20.79 -37.65
N LEU A 307 -1.52 -19.82 -37.59
CA LEU A 307 -2.86 -20.01 -37.01
C LEU A 307 -3.64 -21.16 -37.64
N LYS A 308 -3.47 -21.39 -38.96
CA LYS A 308 -4.11 -22.52 -39.66
C LYS A 308 -3.71 -23.90 -39.14
N GLN A 309 -2.58 -24.00 -38.45
CA GLN A 309 -2.05 -25.25 -37.87
C GLN A 309 -2.53 -25.50 -36.43
N LEU A 310 -3.33 -24.59 -35.85
CA LEU A 310 -3.91 -24.79 -34.53
C LEU A 310 -5.09 -25.74 -34.59
N ASN A 311 -5.09 -26.72 -33.68
CA ASN A 311 -6.27 -27.53 -33.39
C ASN A 311 -7.09 -26.90 -32.26
N HIS A 312 -8.32 -27.40 -32.03
CA HIS A 312 -9.22 -26.86 -31.01
C HIS A 312 -8.62 -26.89 -29.61
N LYS A 313 -7.95 -27.98 -29.24
CA LYS A 313 -7.33 -28.14 -27.92
C LYS A 313 -6.23 -27.09 -27.70
N GLU A 314 -5.43 -26.78 -28.72
CA GLU A 314 -4.40 -25.76 -28.63
C GLU A 314 -5.00 -24.35 -28.51
N TYR A 315 -6.17 -24.08 -29.10
CA TYR A 315 -6.87 -22.82 -28.86
C TYR A 315 -7.26 -22.67 -27.40
N ASP A 316 -7.95 -23.67 -26.85
CA ASP A 316 -8.40 -23.62 -25.46
C ASP A 316 -7.21 -23.47 -24.50
N GLN A 317 -6.12 -24.20 -24.74
CA GLN A 317 -4.89 -24.09 -23.94
C GLN A 317 -4.24 -22.69 -23.98
N ILE A 318 -4.29 -22.00 -25.11
CA ILE A 318 -3.77 -20.63 -25.21
C ILE A 318 -4.65 -19.68 -24.40
N VAL A 319 -5.97 -19.80 -24.52
CA VAL A 319 -6.93 -18.98 -23.77
C VAL A 319 -6.78 -19.24 -22.27
N ASP A 320 -6.82 -20.51 -21.84
CA ASP A 320 -6.66 -20.92 -20.44
C ASP A 320 -5.34 -20.41 -19.83
N LEU A 321 -4.24 -20.45 -20.60
CA LEU A 321 -2.94 -19.96 -20.15
C LEU A 321 -2.96 -18.44 -19.93
N LEU A 322 -3.56 -17.68 -20.84
CA LEU A 322 -3.52 -16.21 -20.80
C LEU A 322 -4.52 -15.64 -19.80
N GLU A 323 -5.68 -16.26 -19.64
CA GLU A 323 -6.71 -15.85 -18.68
C GLU A 323 -6.45 -16.40 -17.26
N GLY A 324 -5.68 -17.49 -17.16
CA GLY A 324 -5.41 -18.21 -15.91
C GLY A 324 -3.92 -18.41 -15.63
N TRP A 325 -3.06 -17.46 -15.98
CA TRP A 325 -1.61 -17.58 -15.77
C TRP A 325 -1.27 -17.69 -14.28
N GLN A 326 -0.65 -18.79 -13.86
CA GLN A 326 -0.34 -19.04 -12.45
C GLN A 326 1.11 -18.74 -12.12
N ILE A 327 1.32 -18.03 -11.02
CA ILE A 327 2.63 -17.77 -10.43
C ILE A 327 2.61 -18.14 -8.95
N VAL A 328 3.68 -18.76 -8.49
CA VAL A 328 3.94 -18.99 -7.06
C VAL A 328 5.03 -18.00 -6.64
N PRO A 329 4.68 -16.89 -5.96
CA PRO A 329 5.69 -15.99 -5.42
C PRO A 329 6.61 -16.71 -4.43
N ASN A 330 7.91 -16.43 -4.50
CA ASN A 330 8.87 -16.93 -3.52
C ASN A 330 8.71 -16.26 -2.15
N GLY A 331 8.24 -15.01 -2.16
CA GLY A 331 8.11 -14.15 -0.99
C GLY A 331 7.80 -12.72 -1.39
N THR A 332 7.79 -11.81 -0.44
CA THR A 332 7.61 -10.38 -0.68
C THR A 332 8.91 -9.61 -0.52
N GLU A 333 8.97 -8.44 -1.13
CA GLU A 333 10.12 -7.55 -1.09
C GLU A 333 10.13 -6.70 0.19
N VAL A 334 10.68 -7.28 1.27
CA VAL A 334 10.82 -6.63 2.59
C VAL A 334 12.15 -5.88 2.71
#